data_AF-A0A0C9UHG6-F1
#
_entry.id   AF-A0A0C9UHG6-F1
#
_cell.length_a   1.000
_cell.length_b   1.000
_cell.length_c   1.000
_cell.angle_alpha   90.00
_cell.angle_beta   90.00
_cell.angle_gamma   90.00
#
_symmetry.space_group_name_H-M   'P 1'
#
loop_
_entity.id
_entity.type
_entity.pdbx_description
1 polymer ?
#
loop_
_entity_poly.entity_id
_entity_poly.type
_entity_poly.pdbx_seq_one_letter_code
_entity_poly.pdbx_strand_id
1 'polypeptide(L)'
;MHSSCQEGAIRHSLSYILRRPSKILLIGIVVLLFWTITIYRNGSITTLPSLPLASQISEESEEIVVHPWSTVPDPPSPPFVLESHGQPAKPAKNALNGAHNLVRAFNTPLFRPDPSCASVSALQARYPSLAHTSRAQHSNATIYLALNLINAEAIVPNFIYEISTMLSLMGGHRFYFSIWENGSNDHTAALLVMLEQALKALGVRYKIVVKGTSQRPNKEGGRRILELAHVRNAALDELYTGEAATKMGIAKFDMVLFMNDIIWCAADMLEIIEEHLTQSASMTCATDWGNRVVYDRWVARTMAGLPFYTQSHLLTYFNDRPWEHYGPAPPYPLPLLDDPAARKHFMALEAFQVFSCWNGAVVINPKVFLPATSNPKAIGRQ
;
A
#
# COMPACT_ATOMS: atom_id res chain seq x y z
N MET A 1 29.77 12.95 -14.84
CA MET A 1 28.41 13.47 -15.11
C MET A 1 27.50 12.94 -14.00
N HIS A 2 27.43 13.67 -12.90
CA HIS A 2 26.62 13.33 -11.72
C HIS A 2 25.33 14.16 -11.78
N SER A 3 24.19 13.54 -12.04
CA SER A 3 22.87 14.16 -11.85
C SER A 3 22.30 13.68 -10.51
N SER A 4 22.43 14.54 -9.51
CA SER A 4 21.75 14.47 -8.22
C SER A 4 20.24 14.59 -8.44
N CYS A 5 19.50 13.47 -8.35
CA CYS A 5 18.04 13.52 -8.16
C CYS A 5 17.77 13.76 -6.67
N GLN A 6 17.54 15.02 -6.32
CA GLN A 6 16.98 15.41 -5.03
C GLN A 6 15.51 14.94 -4.93
N GLU A 7 15.28 14.15 -3.88
CA GLU A 7 14.15 14.19 -2.94
C GLU A 7 12.76 14.61 -3.44
N GLY A 8 11.85 13.63 -3.39
CA GLY A 8 10.45 13.82 -3.03
C GLY A 8 10.15 12.92 -1.83
N ALA A 9 10.74 13.24 -0.67
CA ALA A 9 10.28 12.68 0.59
C ALA A 9 8.90 13.28 0.88
N ILE A 10 7.94 12.44 1.28
CA ILE A 10 6.65 12.85 1.81
C ILE A 10 6.89 13.58 3.14
N ARG A 11 7.25 14.85 3.03
CA ARG A 11 7.11 15.88 4.06
C ARG A 11 6.29 16.98 3.42
N HIS A 12 5.27 17.44 4.14
CA HIS A 12 4.25 18.42 3.77
C HIS A 12 2.95 17.87 3.18
N SER A 13 2.06 17.48 4.10
CA SER A 13 0.76 18.15 4.25
C SER A 13 0.15 17.82 5.61
N LEU A 14 0.65 18.48 6.67
CA LEU A 14 -0.03 18.51 7.99
C LEU A 14 0.37 19.75 8.80
N SER A 15 0.68 20.87 8.13
CA SER A 15 1.04 22.14 8.77
C SER A 15 0.20 23.33 8.34
N TYR A 16 -0.98 23.12 7.74
CA TYR A 16 -1.97 24.17 7.56
C TYR A 16 -3.34 23.69 8.03
N ILE A 17 -4.00 24.54 8.82
CA ILE A 17 -5.35 24.40 9.41
C ILE A 17 -5.40 23.63 10.75
N LEU A 18 -4.71 24.16 11.77
CA LEU A 18 -5.21 24.14 13.15
C LEU A 18 -4.92 25.50 13.81
N ARG A 19 -5.55 26.56 13.29
CA ARG A 19 -5.82 27.75 14.10
C ARG A 19 -7.19 27.55 14.74
N ARG A 20 -7.20 27.36 16.06
CA ARG A 20 -8.39 27.35 16.92
C ARG A 20 -9.30 28.54 16.55
N PRO A 21 -10.58 28.36 16.21
CA PRO A 21 -11.52 29.45 16.31
C PRO A 21 -11.85 29.63 17.80
N SER A 22 -11.49 30.80 18.32
CA SER A 22 -11.89 31.27 19.64
C SER A 22 -13.41 31.21 19.75
N LYS A 23 -13.92 30.43 20.71
CA LYS A 23 -15.32 30.50 21.15
C LYS A 23 -15.60 31.93 21.62
N ILE A 24 -16.18 32.78 20.77
CA ILE A 24 -16.83 34.07 21.10
C ILE A 24 -17.50 34.75 19.87
N LEU A 25 -17.40 34.22 18.64
CA LEU A 25 -18.03 34.84 17.46
C LEU A 25 -19.06 33.93 16.76
N LEU A 26 -20.02 33.38 17.53
CA LEU A 26 -21.19 32.68 16.96
C LEU A 26 -22.50 33.01 17.69
N ILE A 27 -22.57 34.19 18.33
CA ILE A 27 -23.79 34.80 18.85
C ILE A 27 -23.77 36.24 18.35
N GLY A 28 -24.23 36.45 17.12
CA GLY A 28 -24.14 37.77 16.47
C GLY A 28 -24.70 37.89 15.07
N ILE A 29 -25.13 36.79 14.43
CA ILE A 29 -25.76 36.81 13.10
C ILE A 29 -27.02 35.91 13.11
N VAL A 30 -27.88 36.09 14.11
CA VAL A 30 -29.26 35.55 14.12
C VAL A 30 -30.30 36.65 14.46
N VAL A 31 -29.88 37.91 14.65
CA VAL A 31 -30.79 38.99 15.11
C VAL A 31 -30.98 40.13 14.10
N LEU A 32 -30.39 40.09 12.89
CA LEU A 32 -30.50 41.20 11.92
C LEU A 32 -30.83 40.76 10.49
N LEU A 33 -31.88 39.96 10.33
CA LEU A 33 -32.63 39.85 9.07
C LEU A 33 -34.15 39.81 9.34
N PHE A 34 -34.63 40.73 10.18
CA PHE A 34 -36.00 41.23 10.04
C PHE A 34 -36.02 42.27 8.92
N TRP A 35 -36.17 41.81 7.68
CA TRP A 35 -36.63 42.66 6.58
C TRP A 35 -37.90 42.04 6.01
N THR A 36 -39.02 42.64 6.37
CA THR A 36 -40.33 42.49 5.75
C THR A 36 -40.22 42.72 4.25
N ILE A 37 -40.46 41.68 3.44
CA ILE A 37 -40.66 41.84 2.00
C ILE A 37 -42.11 42.28 1.78
N THR A 38 -42.32 43.59 1.63
CA THR A 38 -43.59 44.19 1.22
C THR A 38 -43.67 44.15 -0.31
N ILE A 39 -44.42 43.22 -0.88
CA ILE A 39 -44.69 43.21 -2.33
C ILE A 39 -45.91 44.11 -2.60
N TYR A 40 -45.68 45.24 -3.28
CA TYR A 40 -46.73 46.13 -3.75
C TYR A 40 -47.15 45.73 -5.17
N ARG A 41 -48.28 45.06 -5.32
CA ARG A 41 -48.92 44.89 -6.63
C ARG A 41 -50.44 44.81 -6.48
N ASN A 42 -51.12 45.87 -6.93
CA ASN A 42 -52.58 46.02 -7.05
C ASN A 42 -53.41 45.69 -5.79
N GLY A 43 -53.32 46.56 -4.77
CA GLY A 43 -54.48 46.94 -3.97
C GLY A 43 -55.19 45.90 -3.08
N SER A 44 -54.56 44.82 -2.65
CA SER A 44 -55.11 43.95 -1.59
C SER A 44 -54.02 43.24 -0.79
N ILE A 45 -54.10 43.36 0.54
CA ILE A 45 -53.22 42.68 1.51
C ILE A 45 -53.73 41.25 1.69
N THR A 46 -52.91 40.24 1.38
CA THR A 46 -53.16 38.84 1.76
C THR A 46 -52.03 38.36 2.66
N THR A 47 -52.37 38.01 3.89
CA THR A 47 -51.47 37.42 4.87
C THR A 47 -51.38 35.90 4.63
N LEU A 48 -50.18 35.38 4.40
CA LEU A 48 -49.92 33.93 4.36
C LEU A 48 -49.77 33.40 5.80
N PRO A 49 -50.48 32.33 6.20
CA PRO A 49 -50.36 31.76 7.54
C PRO A 49 -49.04 31.00 7.70
N SER A 50 -48.37 31.24 8.82
CA SER A 50 -47.18 30.51 9.28
C SER A 50 -47.53 29.06 9.64
N LEU A 51 -46.92 28.09 8.97
CA LEU A 51 -46.91 26.68 9.40
C LEU A 51 -46.00 26.53 10.63
N PRO A 52 -46.43 25.87 11.71
CA PRO A 52 -45.56 25.62 12.85
C PRO A 52 -44.64 24.44 12.54
N LEU A 53 -43.34 24.71 12.39
CA LEU A 53 -42.32 23.66 12.33
C LEU A 53 -42.15 23.12 13.76
N ALA A 54 -42.86 22.04 14.08
CA ALA A 54 -42.67 21.29 15.30
C ALA A 54 -41.23 20.74 15.32
N SER A 55 -40.50 21.04 16.39
CA SER A 55 -39.16 20.56 16.68
C SER A 55 -39.17 19.04 16.89
N GLN A 56 -38.85 18.28 15.85
CA GLN A 56 -38.29 16.94 16.02
C GLN A 56 -36.77 17.08 15.98
N ILE A 57 -36.19 17.43 17.13
CA ILE A 57 -34.78 17.17 17.39
C ILE A 57 -34.75 15.71 17.83
N SER A 58 -34.52 14.80 16.88
CA SER A 58 -34.03 13.47 17.21
C SER A 58 -32.66 13.65 17.85
N GLU A 59 -32.46 13.07 19.03
CA GLU A 59 -31.14 12.86 19.60
C GLU A 59 -30.34 11.96 18.62
N GLU A 60 -29.68 12.57 17.65
CA GLU A 60 -28.52 11.95 17.00
C GLU A 60 -27.47 11.82 18.10
N SER A 61 -27.21 10.59 18.52
CA SER A 61 -26.07 10.27 19.35
C SER A 61 -24.83 10.88 18.70
N GLU A 62 -24.19 11.85 19.36
CA GLU A 62 -22.89 12.37 18.95
C GLU A 62 -21.93 11.17 18.85
N GLU A 63 -21.65 10.72 17.62
CA GLU A 63 -20.63 9.72 17.37
C GLU A 63 -19.30 10.36 17.77
N ILE A 64 -18.73 9.92 18.89
CA ILE A 64 -17.44 10.42 19.38
C ILE A 64 -16.43 10.19 18.27
N VAL A 65 -15.99 11.27 17.62
CA VAL A 65 -14.95 11.22 16.59
C VAL A 65 -13.62 10.89 17.27
N VAL A 66 -13.32 9.60 17.37
CA VAL A 66 -12.05 9.11 17.91
C VAL A 66 -10.96 9.42 16.89
N HIS A 67 -9.98 10.24 17.29
CA HIS A 67 -8.83 10.54 16.45
C HIS A 67 -8.05 9.24 16.17
N PRO A 68 -7.75 8.85 14.92
CA PRO A 68 -7.25 7.52 14.60
C PRO A 68 -5.98 7.15 15.39
N TRP A 69 -5.09 8.12 15.54
CA TRP A 69 -3.82 7.95 16.25
C TRP A 69 -3.98 7.70 17.75
N SER A 70 -5.11 8.06 18.38
CA SER A 70 -5.33 7.73 19.80
C SER A 70 -5.71 6.26 20.03
N THR A 71 -5.90 5.49 18.95
CA THR A 71 -6.16 4.04 19.01
C THR A 71 -4.90 3.19 18.87
N VAL A 72 -3.76 3.82 18.56
CA VAL A 72 -2.48 3.14 18.35
C VAL A 72 -1.78 2.95 19.70
N PRO A 73 -1.41 1.72 20.09
CA PRO A 73 -0.76 1.46 21.38
C PRO A 73 0.71 1.89 21.37
N ASP A 74 1.30 2.08 22.54
CA ASP A 74 2.75 2.26 22.65
C ASP A 74 3.49 0.95 22.29
N PRO A 75 4.51 0.99 21.40
CA PRO A 75 5.31 -0.18 21.08
C PRO A 75 6.36 -0.44 22.18
N PRO A 76 6.93 -1.66 22.23
CA PRO A 76 8.21 -1.87 22.91
C PRO A 76 9.26 -0.88 22.40
N SER A 77 10.22 -0.50 23.25
CA SER A 77 11.31 0.38 22.81
C SER A 77 12.17 -0.30 21.74
N PRO A 78 12.30 0.26 20.52
CA PRO A 78 13.18 -0.30 19.51
C PRO A 78 14.67 -0.29 19.95
N PRO A 79 15.47 -1.29 19.52
CA PRO A 79 15.12 -2.36 18.60
C PRO A 79 14.38 -3.52 19.28
N PHE A 80 13.45 -4.15 18.56
CA PHE A 80 12.77 -5.37 18.98
C PHE A 80 12.44 -6.28 17.78
N VAL A 81 12.16 -7.55 18.06
CA VAL A 81 11.76 -8.54 17.05
C VAL A 81 10.44 -9.18 17.49
N LEU A 82 9.48 -9.25 16.58
CA LEU A 82 8.25 -10.00 16.74
C LEU A 82 8.32 -11.23 15.83
N GLU A 83 8.15 -12.43 16.39
CA GLU A 83 8.33 -13.66 15.65
C GLU A 83 7.30 -14.71 16.05
N SER A 84 6.82 -15.46 15.05
CA SER A 84 5.95 -16.61 15.31
C SER A 84 6.77 -17.81 15.81
N HIS A 85 6.40 -18.34 16.98
CA HIS A 85 7.00 -19.56 17.56
C HIS A 85 6.00 -20.73 17.58
N GLY A 86 6.50 -21.95 17.77
CA GLY A 86 5.67 -23.16 17.93
C GLY A 86 5.05 -23.67 16.62
N GLN A 87 3.96 -24.45 16.69
CA GLN A 87 3.25 -25.01 15.52
C GLN A 87 2.33 -23.97 14.83
N PRO A 88 1.98 -24.13 13.54
CA PRO A 88 1.10 -23.19 12.84
C PRO A 88 -0.25 -23.11 13.55
N ALA A 89 -0.62 -21.92 14.02
CA ALA A 89 -1.92 -21.71 14.63
C ALA A 89 -3.01 -21.74 13.56
N LYS A 90 -4.12 -22.41 13.84
CA LYS A 90 -5.32 -22.27 13.01
C LYS A 90 -5.83 -20.82 13.13
N PRO A 91 -6.35 -20.22 12.04
CA PRO A 91 -6.95 -18.90 12.11
C PRO A 91 -8.04 -18.83 13.19
N ALA A 92 -8.07 -17.73 13.94
CA ALA A 92 -9.09 -17.49 14.95
C ALA A 92 -10.48 -17.36 14.30
N LYS A 93 -11.53 -17.69 15.06
CA LYS A 93 -12.91 -17.37 14.64
C LYS A 93 -13.02 -15.84 14.49
N ASN A 94 -13.62 -15.39 13.39
CA ASN A 94 -13.78 -13.96 13.06
C ASN A 94 -12.47 -13.16 12.93
N ALA A 95 -11.34 -13.82 12.60
CA ALA A 95 -10.03 -13.17 12.46
C ALA A 95 -10.05 -11.94 11.53
N LEU A 96 -10.74 -12.03 10.39
CA LEU A 96 -10.88 -10.91 9.45
C LEU A 96 -11.52 -9.68 10.11
N ASN A 97 -12.68 -9.85 10.74
CA ASN A 97 -13.38 -8.76 11.42
C ASN A 97 -12.54 -8.20 12.56
N GLY A 98 -11.84 -9.05 13.31
CA GLY A 98 -10.92 -8.64 14.36
C GLY A 98 -9.80 -7.75 13.83
N ALA A 99 -9.14 -8.16 12.74
CA ALA A 99 -8.07 -7.40 12.12
C ALA A 99 -8.56 -6.07 11.51
N HIS A 100 -9.71 -6.06 10.84
CA HIS A 100 -10.34 -4.84 10.35
C HIS A 100 -10.72 -3.88 11.49
N ASN A 101 -11.12 -4.41 12.65
CA ASN A 101 -11.44 -3.61 13.81
C ASN A 101 -10.22 -2.91 14.42
N LEU A 102 -9.02 -3.50 14.34
CA LEU A 102 -7.78 -2.86 14.81
C LEU A 102 -7.55 -1.50 14.15
N VAL A 103 -7.93 -1.37 12.88
CA VAL A 103 -7.71 -0.16 12.07
C VAL A 103 -9.01 0.55 11.69
N ARG A 104 -10.11 0.29 12.42
CA ARG A 104 -11.43 0.87 12.11
C ARG A 104 -11.39 2.40 12.10
N ALA A 105 -10.67 3.01 13.04
CA ALA A 105 -10.55 4.46 13.12
C ALA A 105 -9.81 5.07 11.90
N PHE A 106 -9.00 4.26 11.19
CA PHE A 106 -8.31 4.66 9.96
C PHE A 106 -9.13 4.42 8.70
N ASN A 107 -10.41 4.01 8.80
CA ASN A 107 -11.26 3.79 7.62
C ASN A 107 -11.77 5.13 7.04
N THR A 108 -10.84 5.94 6.53
CA THR A 108 -11.10 7.24 5.91
C THR A 108 -10.35 7.34 4.59
N PRO A 109 -10.76 8.22 3.66
CA PRO A 109 -10.06 8.43 2.38
C PRO A 109 -8.60 8.87 2.51
N LEU A 110 -8.15 9.30 3.70
CA LEU A 110 -6.76 9.67 3.94
C LEU A 110 -5.83 8.45 3.99
N PHE A 111 -6.33 7.32 4.50
CA PHE A 111 -5.56 6.09 4.69
C PHE A 111 -6.03 4.96 3.76
N ARG A 112 -7.13 5.17 3.01
CA ARG A 112 -7.70 4.22 2.07
C ARG A 112 -7.75 4.84 0.67
N PRO A 113 -7.26 4.16 -0.37
CA PRO A 113 -7.38 4.65 -1.74
C PRO A 113 -8.86 4.77 -2.17
N ASP A 114 -9.16 5.81 -2.95
CA ASP A 114 -10.45 6.06 -3.60
C ASP A 114 -10.26 5.95 -5.14
N PRO A 115 -11.08 5.19 -5.89
CA PRO A 115 -12.22 4.38 -5.45
C PRO A 115 -11.83 3.27 -4.47
N SER A 116 -12.76 2.97 -3.55
CA SER A 116 -12.56 1.96 -2.53
C SER A 116 -12.20 0.59 -3.11
N CYS A 117 -11.30 -0.10 -2.42
CA CYS A 117 -10.90 -1.46 -2.74
C CYS A 117 -12.11 -2.40 -2.85
N ALA A 118 -12.00 -3.40 -3.74
CA ALA A 118 -13.08 -4.35 -4.00
C ALA A 118 -13.48 -5.15 -2.75
N SER A 119 -14.77 -5.52 -2.66
CA SER A 119 -15.29 -6.33 -1.56
C SER A 119 -14.72 -7.76 -1.59
N VAL A 120 -14.67 -8.42 -0.42
CA VAL A 120 -14.25 -9.83 -0.32
C VAL A 120 -15.04 -10.74 -1.26
N SER A 121 -16.35 -10.52 -1.42
CA SER A 121 -17.18 -11.32 -2.33
C SER A 121 -16.82 -11.11 -3.80
N ALA A 122 -16.49 -9.89 -4.21
CA ALA A 122 -16.01 -9.60 -5.56
C ALA A 122 -14.65 -10.26 -5.82
N LEU A 123 -13.74 -10.22 -4.85
CA LEU A 123 -12.44 -10.88 -4.93
C LEU A 123 -12.57 -12.41 -5.02
N GLN A 124 -13.46 -13.01 -4.22
CA GLN A 124 -13.75 -14.45 -4.28
C GLN A 124 -14.29 -14.88 -5.64
N ALA A 125 -15.16 -14.07 -6.24
CA ALA A 125 -15.70 -14.34 -7.57
C ALA A 125 -14.65 -14.19 -8.68
N ARG A 126 -13.74 -13.21 -8.56
CA ARG A 126 -12.68 -12.95 -9.54
C ARG A 126 -11.51 -13.92 -9.47
N TYR A 127 -11.08 -14.32 -8.26
CA TYR A 127 -9.89 -15.15 -8.03
C TYR A 127 -10.20 -16.52 -7.38
N PRO A 128 -11.09 -17.34 -7.96
CA PRO A 128 -11.46 -18.63 -7.38
C PRO A 128 -10.29 -19.64 -7.38
N SER A 129 -9.30 -19.46 -8.25
CA SER A 129 -8.06 -20.25 -8.33
C SER A 129 -7.14 -20.05 -7.12
N LEU A 130 -7.15 -18.85 -6.53
CA LEU A 130 -6.30 -18.48 -5.38
C LEU A 130 -6.94 -18.76 -4.03
N ALA A 131 -8.26 -19.00 -4.00
CA ALA A 131 -8.98 -19.25 -2.76
C ALA A 131 -8.51 -20.54 -2.07
N HIS A 132 -8.26 -20.49 -0.77
CA HIS A 132 -7.82 -21.66 0.01
C HIS A 132 -8.86 -22.80 0.08
N THR A 133 -10.13 -22.49 -0.19
CA THR A 133 -11.22 -23.47 -0.27
C THR A 133 -11.32 -24.14 -1.65
N SER A 134 -10.57 -23.63 -2.63
CA SER A 134 -10.57 -24.13 -3.99
C SER A 134 -9.76 -25.42 -4.13
N ARG A 135 -10.18 -26.28 -5.06
CA ARG A 135 -9.40 -27.44 -5.51
C ARG A 135 -8.52 -27.12 -6.72
N ALA A 136 -8.41 -25.85 -7.09
CA ALA A 136 -7.56 -25.41 -8.19
C ALA A 136 -6.08 -25.72 -7.93
N GLN A 137 -5.32 -25.88 -9.01
CA GLN A 137 -3.91 -26.27 -8.96
C GLN A 137 -3.04 -25.35 -8.08
N HIS A 138 -3.40 -24.08 -7.96
CA HIS A 138 -2.63 -23.07 -7.23
C HIS A 138 -3.16 -22.72 -5.83
N SER A 139 -4.22 -23.39 -5.36
CA SER A 139 -4.81 -23.10 -4.05
C SER A 139 -3.92 -23.47 -2.86
N ASN A 140 -2.83 -24.21 -3.09
CA ASN A 140 -1.83 -24.57 -2.07
C ASN A 140 -0.47 -23.90 -2.26
N ALA A 141 -0.31 -22.99 -3.22
CA ALA A 141 0.97 -22.34 -3.47
C ALA A 141 1.42 -21.50 -2.24
N THR A 142 2.66 -21.72 -1.82
CA THR A 142 3.28 -21.10 -0.64
C THR A 142 4.07 -19.85 -0.99
N ILE A 143 3.94 -18.82 -0.16
CA ILE A 143 4.37 -17.45 -0.47
C ILE A 143 5.30 -16.93 0.63
N TYR A 144 6.52 -16.56 0.25
CA TYR A 144 7.40 -15.76 1.10
C TYR A 144 7.15 -14.29 0.79
N LEU A 145 6.55 -13.56 1.73
CA LEU A 145 6.30 -12.13 1.59
C LEU A 145 7.43 -11.35 2.25
N ALA A 146 8.16 -10.56 1.46
CA ALA A 146 9.22 -9.67 1.93
C ALA A 146 8.77 -8.22 1.85
N LEU A 147 8.99 -7.46 2.92
CA LEU A 147 8.60 -6.06 3.01
C LEU A 147 9.66 -5.23 3.75
N ASN A 148 10.05 -4.09 3.17
CA ASN A 148 10.87 -3.09 3.84
C ASN A 148 10.05 -1.83 4.13
N LEU A 149 10.16 -1.28 5.34
CA LEU A 149 9.42 -0.08 5.74
C LEU A 149 10.33 0.97 6.39
N ILE A 150 10.03 2.24 6.15
CA ILE A 150 10.59 3.37 6.88
C ILE A 150 9.58 4.52 6.86
N ASN A 151 9.27 5.08 8.03
CA ASN A 151 8.27 6.12 8.21
C ASN A 151 6.94 5.86 7.46
N ALA A 152 6.37 4.69 7.70
CA ALA A 152 5.25 4.13 6.97
C ALA A 152 3.90 4.31 7.71
N GLU A 153 3.81 5.23 8.68
CA GLU A 153 2.59 5.35 9.51
C GLU A 153 1.32 5.64 8.67
N ALA A 154 1.47 6.36 7.56
CA ALA A 154 0.36 6.69 6.67
C ALA A 154 -0.18 5.49 5.86
N ILE A 155 0.58 4.41 5.72
CA ILE A 155 0.22 3.28 4.85
C ILE A 155 0.01 1.97 5.61
N VAL A 156 0.62 1.77 6.78
CA VAL A 156 0.47 0.52 7.53
C VAL A 156 -1.00 0.25 7.93
N PRO A 157 -1.86 1.24 8.24
CA PRO A 157 -3.28 0.97 8.46
C PRO A 157 -3.97 0.34 7.24
N ASN A 158 -3.64 0.81 6.03
CA ASN A 158 -4.09 0.19 4.79
C ASN A 158 -3.59 -1.25 4.67
N PHE A 159 -2.32 -1.49 5.01
CA PHE A 159 -1.70 -2.81 4.93
C PHE A 159 -2.43 -3.80 5.84
N ILE A 160 -2.69 -3.42 7.10
CA ILE A 160 -3.39 -4.29 8.04
C ILE A 160 -4.75 -4.69 7.47
N TYR A 161 -5.49 -3.75 6.87
CA TYR A 161 -6.79 -4.06 6.30
C TYR A 161 -6.69 -4.97 5.05
N GLU A 162 -5.89 -4.59 4.07
CA GLU A 162 -5.81 -5.26 2.76
C GLU A 162 -5.07 -6.60 2.84
N ILE A 163 -4.04 -6.72 3.69
CA ILE A 163 -3.41 -8.01 4.03
C ILE A 163 -4.47 -8.93 4.63
N SER A 164 -5.27 -8.45 5.58
CA SER A 164 -6.30 -9.29 6.22
C SER A 164 -7.36 -9.76 5.23
N THR A 165 -7.78 -8.86 4.34
CA THR A 165 -8.70 -9.17 3.23
C THR A 165 -8.11 -10.24 2.31
N MET A 166 -6.88 -10.07 1.83
CA MET A 166 -6.18 -11.02 0.96
C MET A 166 -6.02 -12.40 1.64
N LEU A 167 -5.57 -12.42 2.90
CA LEU A 167 -5.36 -13.65 3.65
C LEU A 167 -6.67 -14.38 3.99
N SER A 168 -7.79 -13.66 4.10
CA SER A 168 -9.11 -14.30 4.28
C SER A 168 -9.53 -15.11 3.05
N LEU A 169 -9.08 -14.70 1.86
CA LEU A 169 -9.29 -15.43 0.60
C LEU A 169 -8.27 -16.56 0.44
N MET A 170 -6.99 -16.26 0.58
CA MET A 170 -5.89 -17.17 0.24
C MET A 170 -5.47 -18.11 1.38
N GLY A 171 -5.88 -17.84 2.61
CA GLY A 171 -5.49 -18.61 3.80
C GLY A 171 -4.08 -18.27 4.30
N GLY A 172 -3.98 -17.78 5.55
CA GLY A 172 -2.71 -17.33 6.14
C GLY A 172 -1.64 -18.41 6.31
N HIS A 173 -2.04 -19.68 6.42
CA HIS A 173 -1.14 -20.83 6.57
C HIS A 173 -0.18 -21.05 5.39
N ARG A 174 -0.43 -20.42 4.24
CA ARG A 174 0.44 -20.51 3.05
C ARG A 174 1.52 -19.44 3.03
N PHE A 175 1.46 -18.46 3.94
CA PHE A 175 2.32 -17.30 3.93
C PHE A 175 3.36 -17.32 5.04
N TYR A 176 4.56 -16.86 4.69
CA TYR A 176 5.58 -16.43 5.63
C TYR A 176 5.87 -14.94 5.40
N PHE A 177 5.67 -14.10 6.41
CA PHE A 177 5.90 -12.65 6.33
C PHE A 177 7.24 -12.29 6.96
N SER A 178 8.15 -11.76 6.15
CA SER A 178 9.44 -11.21 6.58
C SER A 178 9.41 -9.69 6.40
N ILE A 179 9.31 -8.96 7.50
CA ILE A 179 9.20 -7.50 7.51
C ILE A 179 10.44 -6.92 8.18
N TRP A 180 11.09 -5.98 7.50
CA TRP A 180 12.25 -5.28 8.00
C TRP A 180 12.00 -3.77 8.02
N GLU A 181 11.84 -3.23 9.23
CA GLU A 181 11.66 -1.80 9.49
C GLU A 181 13.04 -1.14 9.69
N ASN A 182 13.27 -0.02 8.99
CA ASN A 182 14.59 0.52 8.71
C ASN A 182 14.87 1.92 9.31
N GLY A 183 14.42 2.16 10.54
CA GLY A 183 14.78 3.31 11.34
C GLY A 183 13.75 4.45 11.43
N SER A 184 12.47 4.10 11.48
CA SER A 184 11.33 4.99 11.64
C SER A 184 11.39 5.82 12.92
N ASN A 185 10.89 7.06 12.85
CA ASN A 185 10.67 7.95 14.00
C ASN A 185 9.22 8.41 14.13
N ASP A 186 8.31 7.66 13.54
CA ASP A 186 6.87 7.89 13.52
C ASP A 186 6.16 6.68 14.16
N HIS A 187 4.84 6.57 14.02
CA HIS A 187 4.09 5.47 14.63
C HIS A 187 4.27 4.10 13.95
N THR A 188 5.19 3.95 12.98
CA THR A 188 5.41 2.67 12.26
C THR A 188 5.66 1.50 13.21
N ALA A 189 6.50 1.68 14.25
CA ALA A 189 6.81 0.61 15.19
C ALA A 189 5.56 0.09 15.93
N ALA A 190 4.67 0.99 16.34
CA ALA A 190 3.40 0.67 16.97
C ALA A 190 2.43 -0.05 16.03
N LEU A 191 2.31 0.46 14.81
CA LEU A 191 1.44 -0.15 13.79
C LEU A 191 1.93 -1.53 13.38
N LEU A 192 3.23 -1.82 13.45
CA LEU A 192 3.77 -3.17 13.23
C LEU A 192 3.41 -4.16 14.34
N VAL A 193 3.21 -3.71 15.59
CA VAL A 193 2.63 -4.53 16.65
C VAL A 193 1.16 -4.84 16.34
N MET A 194 0.40 -3.87 15.82
CA MET A 194 -0.98 -4.12 15.39
C MET A 194 -1.06 -5.07 14.19
N LEU A 195 -0.13 -4.95 13.24
CA LEU A 195 0.00 -5.89 12.13
C LEU A 195 0.31 -7.31 12.63
N GLU A 196 1.20 -7.46 13.60
CA GLU A 196 1.50 -8.75 14.23
C GLU A 196 0.24 -9.40 14.81
N GLN A 197 -0.61 -8.64 15.50
CA GLN A 197 -1.86 -9.15 16.04
C GLN A 197 -2.79 -9.69 14.94
N ALA A 198 -2.89 -8.97 13.82
CA ALA A 198 -3.66 -9.41 12.66
C ALA A 198 -3.09 -10.69 12.04
N LEU A 199 -1.78 -10.74 11.80
CA LEU A 199 -1.08 -11.91 11.24
C LEU A 199 -1.26 -13.14 12.11
N LYS A 200 -1.10 -12.99 13.43
CA LYS A 200 -1.29 -14.05 14.41
C LYS A 200 -2.73 -14.57 14.41
N ALA A 201 -3.73 -13.68 14.40
CA ALA A 201 -5.13 -14.06 14.33
C ALA A 201 -5.48 -14.80 13.03
N LEU A 202 -4.80 -14.46 11.92
CA LEU A 202 -4.99 -15.07 10.61
C LEU A 202 -4.17 -16.34 10.37
N GLY A 203 -3.40 -16.81 11.37
CA GLY A 203 -2.61 -18.04 11.28
C GLY A 203 -1.39 -17.93 10.35
N VAL A 204 -0.83 -16.73 10.21
CA VAL A 204 0.36 -16.47 9.39
C VAL A 204 1.63 -16.68 10.20
N ARG A 205 2.68 -17.22 9.58
CA ARG A 205 4.03 -17.20 10.15
C ARG A 205 4.74 -15.93 9.77
N TYR A 206 5.51 -15.37 10.70
CA TYR A 206 6.17 -14.10 10.46
C TYR A 206 7.44 -13.92 11.28
N LYS A 207 8.27 -13.00 10.79
CA LYS A 207 9.32 -12.31 11.52
C LYS A 207 9.27 -10.84 11.14
N ILE A 208 9.13 -9.98 12.14
CA ILE A 208 9.10 -8.53 12.00
C ILE A 208 10.26 -7.98 12.83
N VAL A 209 11.25 -7.43 12.15
CA VAL A 209 12.40 -6.78 12.77
C VAL A 209 12.18 -5.28 12.79
N VAL A 210 12.15 -4.69 14.00
CA VAL A 210 11.99 -3.25 14.22
C VAL A 210 13.28 -2.70 14.79
N LYS A 211 13.93 -1.81 14.03
CA LYS A 211 15.23 -1.23 14.42
C LYS A 211 15.05 0.08 15.17
N GLY A 212 14.03 0.87 14.80
CA GLY A 212 13.86 2.25 15.23
C GLY A 212 15.10 3.11 14.92
N THR A 213 15.14 4.33 15.43
CA THR A 213 16.15 5.34 15.06
C THR A 213 17.60 4.97 15.40
N SER A 214 17.82 3.89 16.15
CA SER A 214 19.14 3.42 16.62
C SER A 214 20.11 3.04 15.50
N GLN A 215 19.61 2.62 14.32
CA GLN A 215 20.45 2.14 13.20
C GLN A 215 19.93 2.63 11.84
N ARG A 216 19.74 3.95 11.70
CA ARG A 216 19.36 4.53 10.41
C ARG A 216 20.46 4.32 9.35
N PRO A 217 20.13 3.80 8.15
CA PRO A 217 21.12 3.64 7.09
C PRO A 217 21.72 4.98 6.66
N ASN A 218 23.03 5.00 6.44
CA ASN A 218 23.69 6.15 5.86
C ASN A 218 23.54 6.13 4.33
N LYS A 219 22.63 6.96 3.82
CA LYS A 219 22.34 7.06 2.37
C LYS A 219 23.24 8.08 1.64
N GLU A 220 24.16 8.74 2.34
CA GLU A 220 25.00 9.81 1.79
C GLU A 220 26.09 9.30 0.84
N GLY A 221 26.58 10.19 -0.03
CA GLY A 221 27.71 9.91 -0.93
C GLY A 221 27.42 8.81 -1.96
N GLY A 222 26.17 8.69 -2.41
CA GLY A 222 25.77 7.69 -3.41
C GLY A 222 25.53 6.27 -2.85
N ARG A 223 25.63 6.08 -1.53
CA ARG A 223 25.44 4.76 -0.88
C ARG A 223 23.99 4.28 -0.83
N ARG A 224 23.02 5.13 -1.16
CA ARG A 224 21.59 4.80 -1.11
C ARG A 224 21.24 3.44 -1.74
N ILE A 225 21.78 3.11 -2.92
CA ILE A 225 21.47 1.84 -3.59
C ILE A 225 22.04 0.64 -2.82
N LEU A 226 23.26 0.77 -2.29
CA LEU A 226 23.89 -0.29 -1.48
C LEU A 226 23.11 -0.52 -0.18
N GLU A 227 22.69 0.55 0.49
CA GLU A 227 21.87 0.45 1.70
C GLU A 227 20.50 -0.18 1.43
N LEU A 228 19.85 0.19 0.31
CA LEU A 228 18.59 -0.44 -0.10
C LEU A 228 18.78 -1.93 -0.42
N ALA A 229 19.88 -2.30 -1.08
CA ALA A 229 20.20 -3.70 -1.33
C ALA A 229 20.43 -4.46 -0.02
N HIS A 230 21.14 -3.86 0.93
CA HIS A 230 21.41 -4.48 2.24
C HIS A 230 20.11 -4.79 2.99
N VAL A 231 19.17 -3.83 3.09
CA VAL A 231 17.92 -4.06 3.83
C VAL A 231 16.96 -4.99 3.12
N ARG A 232 16.99 -5.04 1.77
CA ARG A 232 16.23 -6.04 1.00
C ARG A 232 16.77 -7.44 1.21
N ASN A 233 18.09 -7.59 1.22
CA ASN A 233 18.74 -8.87 1.52
C ASN A 233 18.44 -9.31 2.96
N ALA A 234 18.40 -8.38 3.92
CA ALA A 234 18.02 -8.69 5.30
C ALA A 234 16.57 -9.21 5.40
N ALA A 235 15.64 -8.65 4.62
CA ALA A 235 14.26 -9.15 4.53
C ALA A 235 14.14 -10.49 3.79
N LEU A 236 15.14 -10.91 3.02
CA LEU A 236 15.17 -12.19 2.30
C LEU A 236 16.05 -13.26 2.99
N ASP A 237 16.67 -12.94 4.12
CA ASP A 237 17.67 -13.80 4.74
C ASP A 237 17.11 -15.20 5.09
N GLU A 238 15.92 -15.27 5.68
CA GLU A 238 15.32 -16.55 6.07
C GLU A 238 14.77 -17.36 4.89
N LEU A 239 14.52 -16.71 3.75
CA LEU A 239 14.30 -17.41 2.49
C LEU A 239 15.60 -18.07 2.03
N TYR A 240 16.70 -17.30 2.03
CA TYR A 240 18.02 -17.74 1.57
C TYR A 240 18.58 -18.89 2.42
N THR A 241 18.48 -18.78 3.75
CA THR A 241 19.01 -19.78 4.69
C THR A 241 18.11 -21.02 4.82
N GLY A 242 16.87 -20.97 4.32
CA GLY A 242 15.88 -22.04 4.47
C GLY A 242 15.19 -22.09 5.84
N GLU A 243 15.50 -21.13 6.73
CA GLU A 243 14.88 -21.03 8.06
C GLU A 243 13.36 -20.85 7.96
N ALA A 244 12.88 -20.00 7.04
CA ALA A 244 11.46 -19.78 6.84
C ALA A 244 10.74 -21.04 6.33
N ALA A 245 11.37 -21.81 5.43
CA ALA A 245 10.82 -23.07 4.93
C ALA A 245 10.70 -24.11 6.06
N THR A 246 11.72 -24.16 6.93
CA THR A 246 11.73 -25.02 8.13
C THR A 246 10.60 -24.65 9.10
N LYS A 247 10.40 -23.35 9.40
CA LYS A 247 9.31 -22.85 10.26
C LYS A 247 7.91 -23.15 9.71
N MET A 248 7.79 -23.20 8.39
CA MET A 248 6.57 -23.54 7.67
C MET A 248 6.36 -25.06 7.51
N GLY A 249 7.37 -25.89 7.75
CA GLY A 249 7.30 -27.33 7.52
C GLY A 249 7.23 -27.72 6.04
N ILE A 250 7.82 -26.91 5.16
CA ILE A 250 7.83 -27.11 3.70
C ILE A 250 9.26 -27.22 3.19
N ALA A 251 9.43 -27.83 2.00
CA ALA A 251 10.77 -27.96 1.40
C ALA A 251 11.28 -26.63 0.81
N LYS A 252 10.38 -25.85 0.21
CA LYS A 252 10.67 -24.56 -0.42
C LYS A 252 9.38 -23.76 -0.61
N PHE A 253 9.51 -22.46 -0.78
CA PHE A 253 8.41 -21.61 -1.22
C PHE A 253 8.20 -21.73 -2.74
N ASP A 254 6.97 -21.48 -3.20
CA ASP A 254 6.63 -21.45 -4.61
C ASP A 254 6.88 -20.06 -5.23
N MET A 255 6.71 -19.00 -4.44
CA MET A 255 6.88 -17.61 -4.89
C MET A 255 7.39 -16.69 -3.78
N VAL A 256 8.08 -15.62 -4.18
CA VAL A 256 8.40 -14.47 -3.34
C VAL A 256 7.51 -13.32 -3.76
N LEU A 257 6.69 -12.79 -2.85
CA LEU A 257 6.01 -11.51 -3.03
C LEU A 257 6.84 -10.43 -2.32
N PHE A 258 7.55 -9.61 -3.09
CA PHE A 258 8.32 -8.49 -2.55
C PHE A 258 7.54 -7.20 -2.74
N MET A 259 7.33 -6.43 -1.66
CA MET A 259 6.65 -5.13 -1.71
C MET A 259 7.50 -4.00 -1.11
N ASN A 260 7.27 -2.80 -1.61
CA ASN A 260 7.72 -1.53 -1.03
C ASN A 260 6.58 -0.88 -0.19
N ASP A 261 6.85 0.32 0.31
CA ASP A 261 5.95 1.24 0.98
C ASP A 261 4.97 1.97 0.03
N ILE A 262 4.16 1.21 -0.69
CA ILE A 262 3.12 1.72 -1.62
C ILE A 262 1.72 1.68 -1.02
N ILE A 263 0.74 2.35 -1.62
CA ILE A 263 -0.69 2.11 -1.29
C ILE A 263 -1.24 1.09 -2.30
N TRP A 264 -1.99 0.11 -1.82
CA TRP A 264 -2.50 -1.00 -2.64
C TRP A 264 -3.79 -1.58 -2.06
N CYS A 265 -4.59 -2.22 -2.90
CA CYS A 265 -5.77 -3.00 -2.55
C CYS A 265 -5.49 -4.50 -2.65
N ALA A 266 -6.22 -5.34 -1.89
CA ALA A 266 -6.08 -6.79 -1.99
C ALA A 266 -6.23 -7.31 -3.44
N ALA A 267 -7.06 -6.66 -4.27
CA ALA A 267 -7.18 -6.95 -5.70
C ALA A 267 -5.83 -6.87 -6.43
N ASP A 268 -5.01 -5.85 -6.15
CA ASP A 268 -3.74 -5.63 -6.84
C ASP A 268 -2.76 -6.79 -6.58
N MET A 269 -2.67 -7.24 -5.32
CA MET A 269 -1.78 -8.35 -4.96
C MET A 269 -2.31 -9.69 -5.48
N LEU A 270 -3.63 -9.88 -5.46
CA LEU A 270 -4.26 -11.07 -6.02
C LEU A 270 -4.07 -11.15 -7.54
N GLU A 271 -4.21 -10.03 -8.26
CA GLU A 271 -4.00 -9.97 -9.71
C GLU A 271 -2.57 -10.35 -10.08
N ILE A 272 -1.55 -9.74 -9.44
CA ILE A 272 -0.16 -10.05 -9.80
C ILE A 272 0.22 -11.50 -9.47
N ILE A 273 -0.38 -12.09 -8.42
CA ILE A 273 -0.17 -13.50 -8.09
C ILE A 273 -0.87 -14.40 -9.12
N GLU A 274 -2.12 -14.08 -9.49
CA GLU A 274 -2.88 -14.84 -10.49
C GLU A 274 -2.18 -14.83 -11.85
N GLU A 275 -1.73 -13.66 -12.30
CA GLU A 275 -1.01 -13.51 -13.57
C GLU A 275 0.34 -14.23 -13.54
N HIS A 276 1.06 -14.15 -12.41
CA HIS A 276 2.32 -14.88 -12.24
C HIS A 276 2.14 -16.39 -12.41
N LEU A 277 1.12 -16.95 -11.76
CA LEU A 277 0.81 -18.38 -11.81
C LEU A 277 0.28 -18.80 -13.17
N THR A 278 -0.71 -18.08 -13.69
CA THR A 278 -1.40 -18.39 -14.95
C THR A 278 -0.45 -18.33 -16.14
N GLN A 279 0.43 -17.34 -16.18
CA GLN A 279 1.41 -17.20 -17.25
C GLN A 279 2.70 -18.00 -17.02
N SER A 280 2.84 -18.66 -15.86
CA SER A 280 4.10 -19.31 -15.45
C SER A 280 5.31 -18.37 -15.58
N ALA A 281 5.11 -17.10 -15.21
CA ALA A 281 6.11 -16.05 -15.36
C ALA A 281 7.28 -16.27 -14.38
N SER A 282 8.49 -15.86 -14.78
CA SER A 282 9.64 -15.87 -13.85
C SER A 282 9.60 -14.70 -12.85
N MET A 283 9.00 -13.60 -13.27
CA MET A 283 8.84 -12.36 -12.51
C MET A 283 7.61 -11.61 -13.03
N THR A 284 6.76 -11.11 -12.14
CA THR A 284 5.56 -10.35 -12.47
C THR A 284 5.51 -9.12 -11.59
N CYS A 285 5.57 -7.92 -12.16
CA CYS A 285 5.53 -6.67 -11.40
C CYS A 285 4.17 -6.02 -11.47
N ALA A 286 3.78 -5.34 -10.39
CA ALA A 286 2.70 -4.38 -10.44
C ALA A 286 3.09 -3.17 -11.33
N THR A 287 2.09 -2.35 -11.66
CA THR A 287 2.31 -1.00 -12.20
C THR A 287 1.80 0.01 -11.17
N ASP A 288 2.69 0.45 -10.29
CA ASP A 288 2.42 1.51 -9.31
C ASP A 288 2.58 2.92 -9.92
N TRP A 289 1.73 3.83 -9.44
CA TRP A 289 1.59 5.19 -9.93
C TRP A 289 2.07 6.16 -8.86
N GLY A 290 3.05 6.99 -9.23
CA GLY A 290 3.21 8.27 -8.55
C GLY A 290 2.05 9.20 -8.93
N ASN A 291 2.04 10.41 -8.39
CA ASN A 291 0.97 11.41 -8.60
C ASN A 291 0.31 11.36 -10.00
N ARG A 292 1.12 11.34 -11.08
CA ARG A 292 0.59 11.35 -12.48
C ARG A 292 1.40 10.56 -13.50
N VAL A 293 2.41 9.82 -13.05
CA VAL A 293 3.28 9.00 -13.91
C VAL A 293 3.63 7.72 -13.18
N VAL A 294 3.91 6.67 -13.94
CA VAL A 294 4.40 5.39 -13.41
C VAL A 294 5.62 5.66 -12.51
N TYR A 295 5.55 5.17 -11.27
CA TYR A 295 6.65 5.22 -10.32
C TYR A 295 7.78 4.27 -10.74
N ASP A 296 9.01 4.49 -10.25
CA ASP A 296 10.20 3.69 -10.60
C ASP A 296 10.42 3.40 -12.11
N ARG A 297 9.84 4.23 -12.99
CA ARG A 297 9.90 4.13 -14.46
C ARG A 297 11.32 4.06 -15.04
N TRP A 298 12.33 4.45 -14.29
CA TRP A 298 13.73 4.44 -14.71
C TRP A 298 14.27 3.01 -14.90
N VAL A 299 13.72 2.02 -14.19
CA VAL A 299 14.05 0.57 -14.34
C VAL A 299 13.05 -0.23 -15.18
N ALA A 300 11.88 0.34 -15.48
CA ALA A 300 10.88 -0.31 -16.32
C ALA A 300 11.23 -0.20 -17.81
N ARG A 301 11.13 -1.31 -18.54
CA ARG A 301 11.37 -1.40 -19.98
C ARG A 301 10.26 -2.15 -20.68
N THR A 302 9.83 -1.67 -21.84
CA THR A 302 8.72 -2.22 -22.62
C THR A 302 9.07 -3.60 -23.22
N MET A 303 8.15 -4.18 -24.00
CA MET A 303 8.39 -5.40 -24.79
C MET A 303 9.64 -5.25 -25.67
N ALA A 304 9.79 -4.10 -26.33
CA ALA A 304 10.93 -3.77 -27.18
C ALA A 304 12.19 -3.33 -26.40
N GLY A 305 12.18 -3.38 -25.07
CA GLY A 305 13.31 -2.91 -24.25
C GLY A 305 13.44 -1.37 -24.17
N LEU A 306 12.40 -0.63 -24.55
CA LEU A 306 12.40 0.83 -24.57
C LEU A 306 11.98 1.41 -23.22
N PRO A 307 12.34 2.67 -22.90
CA PRO A 307 11.81 3.36 -21.72
C PRO A 307 10.29 3.50 -21.74
N PHE A 308 9.67 3.53 -20.56
CA PHE A 308 8.22 3.67 -20.42
C PHE A 308 7.67 5.02 -20.94
N TYR A 309 8.51 6.03 -21.01
CA TYR A 309 8.20 7.35 -21.55
C TYR A 309 9.40 7.87 -22.33
N THR A 310 9.15 8.71 -23.32
CA THR A 310 10.23 9.42 -24.00
C THR A 310 10.93 10.36 -23.03
N GLN A 311 12.27 10.44 -23.14
CA GLN A 311 13.08 11.27 -22.23
C GLN A 311 12.67 12.75 -22.33
N SER A 312 12.38 13.24 -23.53
CA SER A 312 11.95 14.62 -23.77
C SER A 312 10.66 14.96 -23.01
N HIS A 313 9.63 14.11 -23.11
CA HIS A 313 8.36 14.35 -22.41
C HIS A 313 8.51 14.30 -20.89
N LEU A 314 9.36 13.41 -20.37
CA LEU A 314 9.65 13.38 -18.94
C LEU A 314 10.38 14.63 -18.48
N LEU A 315 11.39 15.08 -19.23
CA LEU A 315 12.12 16.31 -18.89
C LEU A 315 11.20 17.52 -18.91
N THR A 316 10.33 17.68 -19.90
CA THR A 316 9.30 18.73 -19.91
C THR A 316 8.43 18.65 -18.66
N TYR A 317 7.89 17.47 -18.33
CA TYR A 317 7.00 17.30 -17.17
C TYR A 317 7.66 17.63 -15.83
N PHE A 318 8.94 17.27 -15.63
CA PHE A 318 9.66 17.50 -14.38
C PHE A 318 10.36 18.87 -14.30
N ASN A 319 10.87 19.40 -15.41
CA ASN A 319 11.59 20.68 -15.43
C ASN A 319 10.64 21.89 -15.49
N ASP A 320 9.47 21.76 -16.10
CA ASP A 320 8.46 22.84 -16.14
C ASP A 320 7.61 22.89 -14.84
N ARG A 321 8.02 22.14 -13.81
CA ARG A 321 7.51 22.23 -12.45
C ARG A 321 8.58 22.73 -11.46
N PRO A 322 9.06 23.98 -11.57
CA PRO A 322 9.55 24.67 -10.39
C PRO A 322 8.40 24.71 -9.37
N TRP A 323 8.69 24.48 -8.09
CA TRP A 323 7.74 24.44 -6.98
C TRP A 323 6.95 25.76 -6.74
N GLU A 324 6.96 26.68 -7.70
CA GLU A 324 6.36 28.02 -7.68
C GLU A 324 5.83 28.44 -9.08
N HIS A 325 5.55 27.50 -9.99
CA HIS A 325 5.07 27.86 -11.33
C HIS A 325 3.58 28.25 -11.32
N TYR A 326 3.28 29.52 -11.62
CA TYR A 326 1.92 30.06 -11.81
C TYR A 326 1.38 29.88 -13.25
N GLY A 327 2.06 29.09 -14.09
CA GLY A 327 1.66 28.80 -15.48
C GLY A 327 0.76 27.56 -15.62
N PRO A 328 0.19 27.31 -16.81
CA PRO A 328 -0.56 26.08 -17.08
C PRO A 328 0.35 24.87 -16.87
N ALA A 329 -0.18 23.83 -16.20
CA ALA A 329 0.57 22.61 -15.96
C ALA A 329 1.03 21.99 -17.30
N PRO A 330 2.29 21.52 -17.41
CA PRO A 330 2.75 20.85 -18.62
C PRO A 330 1.86 19.63 -18.91
N PRO A 331 1.66 19.27 -20.19
CA PRO A 331 0.85 18.11 -20.56
C PRO A 331 1.41 16.84 -19.92
N TYR A 332 0.51 15.94 -19.53
CA TYR A 332 0.93 14.68 -18.95
C TYR A 332 1.66 13.82 -19.99
N PRO A 333 2.83 13.25 -19.62
CA PRO A 333 3.55 12.41 -20.55
C PRO A 333 2.72 11.16 -20.80
N LEU A 334 2.45 10.87 -22.08
CA LEU A 334 1.76 9.65 -22.46
C LEU A 334 2.75 8.47 -22.42
N PRO A 335 2.41 7.36 -21.75
CA PRO A 335 3.30 6.22 -21.65
C PRO A 335 3.38 5.44 -22.99
N LEU A 336 4.51 4.76 -23.20
CA LEU A 336 4.72 3.74 -24.22
C LEU A 336 4.52 4.21 -25.67
N LEU A 337 4.73 5.49 -25.97
CA LEU A 337 4.55 6.03 -27.33
C LEU A 337 5.45 5.34 -28.37
N ASP A 338 6.67 4.96 -27.96
CA ASP A 338 7.66 4.35 -28.85
C ASP A 338 7.50 2.82 -28.97
N ASP A 339 6.53 2.22 -28.26
CA ASP A 339 6.21 0.79 -28.33
C ASP A 339 4.68 0.58 -28.45
N PRO A 340 4.12 0.71 -29.67
CA PRO A 340 2.67 0.59 -29.88
C PRO A 340 2.07 -0.75 -29.45
N ALA A 341 2.86 -1.84 -29.49
CA ALA A 341 2.42 -3.16 -29.06
C ALA A 341 2.26 -3.20 -27.54
N ALA A 342 3.28 -2.78 -26.79
CA ALA A 342 3.18 -2.66 -25.33
C ALA A 342 2.08 -1.68 -24.93
N ARG A 343 1.97 -0.54 -25.63
CA ARG A 343 0.94 0.47 -25.36
C ARG A 343 -0.47 -0.07 -25.54
N LYS A 344 -0.71 -0.89 -26.57
CA LYS A 344 -2.02 -1.50 -26.80
C LYS A 344 -2.47 -2.31 -25.59
N HIS A 345 -1.62 -3.21 -25.10
CA HIS A 345 -1.92 -4.02 -23.91
C HIS A 345 -2.08 -3.17 -22.66
N PHE A 346 -1.17 -2.21 -22.45
CA PHE A 346 -1.23 -1.30 -21.31
C PHE A 346 -2.53 -0.49 -21.25
N MET A 347 -2.98 0.05 -22.38
CA MET A 347 -4.23 0.81 -22.47
C MET A 347 -5.48 -0.07 -22.35
N ALA A 348 -5.35 -1.36 -22.66
CA ALA A 348 -6.41 -2.35 -22.47
C ALA A 348 -6.45 -2.93 -21.03
N LEU A 349 -5.55 -2.50 -20.14
CA LEU A 349 -5.36 -3.05 -18.79
C LEU A 349 -5.06 -4.56 -18.79
N GLU A 350 -4.35 -5.02 -19.82
CA GLU A 350 -3.93 -6.41 -19.97
C GLU A 350 -2.50 -6.59 -19.44
N ALA A 351 -2.22 -7.73 -18.81
CA ALA A 351 -0.84 -8.11 -18.52
C ALA A 351 -0.08 -8.37 -19.83
N PHE A 352 1.18 -7.90 -19.91
CA PHE A 352 2.02 -8.07 -21.09
C PHE A 352 3.48 -8.30 -20.71
N GLN A 353 4.23 -8.93 -21.62
CA GLN A 353 5.65 -9.19 -21.43
C GLN A 353 6.43 -7.86 -21.38
N VAL A 354 7.43 -7.80 -20.52
CA VAL A 354 8.33 -6.65 -20.41
C VAL A 354 9.77 -7.12 -20.40
N PHE A 355 10.69 -6.31 -20.92
CA PHE A 355 12.12 -6.61 -20.84
C PHE A 355 12.61 -6.52 -19.38
N SER A 356 12.15 -5.54 -18.62
CA SER A 356 12.41 -5.42 -17.19
C SER A 356 11.31 -4.62 -16.50
N CYS A 357 11.03 -4.95 -15.24
CA CYS A 357 10.12 -4.19 -14.42
C CYS A 357 10.53 -4.22 -12.94
N TRP A 358 10.16 -3.15 -12.24
CA TRP A 358 10.05 -3.07 -10.79
C TRP A 358 9.17 -1.87 -10.51
N ASN A 359 8.06 -2.07 -9.81
CA ASN A 359 7.19 -0.95 -9.48
C ASN A 359 6.26 -1.29 -8.31
N GLY A 360 6.67 -0.90 -7.10
CA GLY A 360 5.90 -1.06 -5.87
C GLY A 360 5.81 -2.48 -5.32
N ALA A 361 5.42 -3.46 -6.14
CA ALA A 361 5.31 -4.87 -5.78
C ALA A 361 5.74 -5.79 -6.92
N VAL A 362 6.25 -6.97 -6.57
CA VAL A 362 6.66 -7.98 -7.55
C VAL A 362 6.51 -9.40 -6.98
N VAL A 363 6.04 -10.31 -7.83
CA VAL A 363 6.09 -11.76 -7.60
C VAL A 363 7.28 -12.34 -8.37
N ILE A 364 8.15 -13.09 -7.68
CA ILE A 364 9.40 -13.62 -8.24
C ILE A 364 9.51 -15.12 -7.94
N ASN A 365 10.00 -15.90 -8.90
CA ASN A 365 10.41 -17.28 -8.64
C ASN A 365 11.54 -17.33 -7.60
N PRO A 366 11.39 -18.02 -6.45
CA PRO A 366 12.36 -17.98 -5.35
C PRO A 366 13.75 -18.47 -5.74
N LYS A 367 13.86 -19.29 -6.78
CA LYS A 367 15.12 -19.86 -7.29
C LYS A 367 16.18 -18.79 -7.58
N VAL A 368 15.79 -17.55 -7.89
CA VAL A 368 16.75 -16.47 -8.18
C VAL A 368 17.53 -16.01 -6.95
N PHE A 369 16.99 -16.24 -5.75
CA PHE A 369 17.63 -15.88 -4.49
C PHE A 369 18.39 -17.04 -3.87
N LEU A 370 17.96 -18.27 -4.12
CA LEU A 370 18.54 -19.44 -3.49
C LEU A 370 19.96 -19.73 -4.01
N PRO A 371 20.85 -20.29 -3.17
CA PRO A 371 22.15 -20.75 -3.63
C PRO A 371 22.01 -21.65 -4.86
N ALA A 372 22.93 -21.51 -5.82
CA ALA A 372 22.99 -22.46 -6.92
C ALA A 372 23.07 -23.86 -6.33
N THR A 373 22.12 -24.74 -6.69
CA THR A 373 22.16 -26.14 -6.30
C THR A 373 23.51 -26.67 -6.76
N SER A 374 24.42 -26.94 -5.83
CA SER A 374 25.74 -27.46 -6.13
C SER A 374 25.56 -28.83 -6.77
N ASN A 375 25.58 -28.85 -8.10
CA ASN A 375 26.04 -30.02 -8.82
C ASN A 375 27.49 -29.69 -9.20
N PRO A 376 28.50 -30.13 -8.43
CA PRO A 376 29.90 -29.75 -8.63
C PRO A 376 30.51 -30.18 -9.97
N LYS A 377 29.71 -30.66 -10.94
CA LYS A 377 30.16 -31.16 -12.24
C LYS A 377 29.88 -30.26 -13.44
N ALA A 378 29.30 -29.06 -13.27
CA ALA A 378 28.88 -28.23 -14.41
C ALA A 378 29.49 -26.82 -14.44
N ILE A 379 30.73 -26.66 -13.98
CA ILE A 379 31.57 -25.51 -14.37
C ILE A 379 32.75 -26.07 -15.17
N GLY A 380 32.42 -26.58 -16.35
CA GLY A 380 33.38 -26.65 -17.44
C GLY A 380 33.57 -25.24 -17.96
N ARG A 381 34.80 -24.74 -17.89
CA ARG A 381 35.24 -23.49 -18.53
C ARG A 381 34.68 -23.38 -19.95
N GLN A 382 34.07 -22.24 -20.27
CA GLN A 382 34.21 -21.61 -21.58
C GLN A 382 34.54 -20.15 -21.36
#